data_AF-A0A1J9R4N1-F1
#
_entry.id   AF-A0A1J9R4N1-F1
#
_cell.length_a   1.000
_cell.length_b   1.000
_cell.length_c   1.000
_cell.angle_alpha   90.00
_cell.angle_beta   90.00
_cell.angle_gamma   90.00
#
_symmetry.space_group_name_H-M   'P 1'
#
loop_
_entity.id
_entity.type
_entity.pdbx_description
1 polymer ?
#
loop_
_entity_poly.entity_id
_entity_poly.type
_entity_poly.pdbx_seq_one_letter_code
_entity_poly.pdbx_strand_id
1 'polypeptide(L)'
;MVRPKFLVSDIQSANLQQAYRTQKPVTSAETNDYWAYRAADLKAIRNIFGDDIYHCIEKSPTRILEAKCQTLQTTECVGMKLPKQNYQDAMISLEVCLTEDWVKTLFPSDWKRILSIPSSTDALGQKSVSRVPLGY
;
A
#
# COMPACT_ATOMS: atom_id res chain seq x y z
N MET A 1 -49.13 2.99 18.02
CA MET A 1 -48.86 2.83 16.57
C MET A 1 -47.64 3.66 16.23
N VAL A 2 -46.46 3.05 16.19
CA VAL A 2 -45.17 3.73 15.97
C VAL A 2 -44.44 2.96 14.87
N ARG A 3 -44.09 3.62 13.77
CA ARG A 3 -43.15 3.10 12.77
C ARG A 3 -41.78 3.72 13.02
N PRO A 4 -40.69 2.95 13.10
CA PRO A 4 -39.37 3.36 12.65
C PRO A 4 -39.15 2.78 11.23
N LYS A 5 -39.13 3.59 10.17
CA LYS A 5 -37.98 4.32 9.59
C LYS A 5 -36.77 3.42 9.29
N PHE A 6 -36.50 3.36 7.99
CA PHE A 6 -35.46 2.63 7.27
C PHE A 6 -34.06 2.76 7.88
N LEU A 7 -33.32 1.65 7.89
CA LEU A 7 -31.86 1.65 7.79
C LEU A 7 -31.49 0.79 6.57
N VAL A 8 -31.26 1.46 5.45
CA VAL A 8 -30.55 0.91 4.28
C VAL A 8 -29.25 1.70 4.18
N SER A 9 -28.23 1.27 4.92
CA SER A 9 -26.89 1.86 4.77
C SER A 9 -25.72 0.94 5.14
N ASP A 10 -25.92 -0.35 5.38
CA ASP A 10 -24.82 -1.23 5.83
C ASP A 10 -24.38 -2.30 4.82
N ILE A 11 -24.84 -2.26 3.56
CA ILE A 11 -24.54 -3.32 2.58
C ILE A 11 -23.43 -2.94 1.56
N GLN A 12 -22.98 -1.68 1.50
CA GLN A 12 -22.07 -1.26 0.43
C GLN A 12 -20.57 -1.47 0.69
N SER A 13 -20.13 -1.74 1.92
CA SER A 13 -18.70 -1.95 2.23
C SER A 13 -18.21 -3.38 1.97
N ALA A 14 -19.11 -4.36 1.88
CA ALA A 14 -18.73 -5.79 1.75
C ALA A 14 -18.50 -6.23 0.30
N ASN A 15 -19.05 -5.52 -0.70
CA ASN A 15 -19.09 -6.02 -2.08
C ASN A 15 -17.85 -5.71 -2.94
N LEU A 16 -16.96 -4.80 -2.51
CA LEU A 16 -15.73 -4.52 -3.27
C LEU A 16 -14.62 -5.56 -3.03
N GLN A 17 -14.67 -6.32 -1.93
CA GLN A 17 -13.70 -7.40 -1.68
C GLN A 17 -14.01 -8.69 -2.44
N GLN A 18 -15.23 -8.84 -2.97
CA GLN A 18 -15.67 -10.10 -3.57
C GLN A 18 -15.40 -10.19 -5.08
N ALA A 19 -15.23 -9.06 -5.77
CA ALA A 19 -14.99 -9.01 -7.21
C ALA A 19 -13.55 -9.38 -7.63
N TYR A 20 -12.59 -9.40 -6.70
CA TYR A 20 -11.20 -9.80 -6.94
C TYR A 20 -10.65 -10.74 -5.88
N ARG A 21 -11.39 -11.81 -5.57
CA ARG A 21 -10.71 -13.00 -5.02
C ARG A 21 -9.87 -13.62 -6.13
N THR A 22 -8.76 -12.96 -6.48
CA THR A 22 -7.59 -13.69 -6.95
C THR A 22 -7.31 -14.71 -5.86
N GLN A 23 -7.38 -16.00 -6.20
CA GLN A 23 -6.87 -17.01 -5.30
C GLN A 23 -5.44 -16.58 -4.97
N LYS A 24 -5.20 -16.28 -3.70
CA LYS A 24 -3.86 -15.94 -3.23
C LYS A 24 -2.96 -17.08 -3.68
N PRO A 25 -1.84 -16.82 -4.38
CA PRO A 25 -0.97 -17.88 -4.85
C PRO A 25 -0.67 -18.83 -3.71
N VAL A 26 -0.89 -20.13 -3.87
CA VAL A 26 -0.51 -21.10 -2.83
C VAL A 26 0.99 -21.26 -2.91
N THR A 27 1.70 -20.49 -2.08
CA THR A 27 3.16 -20.43 -2.04
C THR A 27 3.66 -20.75 -0.64
N SER A 28 4.80 -21.44 -0.55
CA SER A 28 5.50 -21.66 0.71
C SER A 28 6.02 -20.35 1.30
N ALA A 29 6.09 -19.27 0.50
CA ALA A 29 6.40 -17.90 0.89
C ALA A 29 5.40 -17.26 1.87
N GLU A 30 4.22 -17.85 2.06
CA GLU A 30 3.23 -17.36 3.02
C GLU A 30 3.43 -17.84 4.45
N THR A 31 4.44 -18.69 4.69
CA THR A 31 4.78 -19.15 6.03
C THR A 31 5.02 -17.97 6.98
N ASN A 32 4.74 -18.19 8.27
CA ASN A 32 5.11 -17.25 9.33
C ASN A 32 6.60 -17.35 9.72
N ASP A 33 7.31 -18.38 9.25
CA ASP A 33 8.74 -18.57 9.50
C ASP A 33 9.58 -18.20 8.26
N TYR A 34 9.96 -16.92 8.19
CA TYR A 34 10.69 -16.33 7.07
C TYR A 34 11.79 -15.37 7.53
N TRP A 35 12.73 -15.11 6.64
CA TRP A 35 13.58 -13.93 6.70
C TRP A 35 12.87 -12.75 6.04
N ALA A 36 12.87 -11.60 6.70
CA ALA A 36 12.33 -10.35 6.16
C ALA A 36 13.48 -9.43 5.77
N TYR A 37 13.47 -8.96 4.52
CA TYR A 37 14.31 -7.86 4.10
C TYR A 37 13.45 -6.61 3.93
N ARG A 38 13.89 -5.53 4.57
CA ARG A 38 13.32 -4.18 4.51
C ARG A 38 14.47 -3.20 4.24
N ALA A 39 14.15 -2.01 3.74
CA ALA A 39 15.13 -1.00 3.32
C ALA A 39 15.95 -1.40 2.08
N ALA A 40 15.26 -1.65 0.98
CA ALA A 40 15.88 -1.97 -0.30
C ALA A 40 16.60 -0.77 -0.92
N ASP A 41 17.75 -1.03 -1.55
CA ASP A 41 18.54 -0.02 -2.26
C ASP A 41 17.82 0.48 -3.54
N LEU A 42 17.75 1.80 -3.71
CA LEU A 42 17.03 2.44 -4.82
C LEU A 42 17.62 2.10 -6.20
N LYS A 43 18.95 1.97 -6.28
CA LYS A 43 19.62 1.60 -7.53
C LYS A 43 19.32 0.15 -7.87
N ALA A 44 19.32 -0.74 -6.88
CA ALA A 44 18.93 -2.14 -7.06
C ALA A 44 17.46 -2.26 -7.51
N ILE A 45 16.55 -1.50 -6.91
CA ILE A 45 15.14 -1.45 -7.31
C ILE A 45 15.02 -1.07 -8.79
N ARG A 46 15.65 0.04 -9.20
CA ARG A 46 15.61 0.51 -10.58
C ARG A 46 16.16 -0.53 -11.55
N ASN A 47 17.25 -1.20 -11.20
CA ASN A 47 17.86 -2.23 -12.05
C ASN A 47 17.00 -3.48 -12.20
N ILE A 48 16.27 -3.89 -11.14
CA ILE A 48 15.48 -5.13 -11.13
C ILE A 48 14.09 -4.90 -11.73
N PHE A 49 13.42 -3.81 -11.35
CA PHE A 49 12.03 -3.54 -11.73
C PHE A 49 11.89 -2.57 -12.91
N GLY A 50 12.97 -1.91 -13.32
CA GLY A 50 12.96 -0.92 -14.38
C GLY A 50 12.49 0.46 -13.90
N ASP A 51 12.55 1.41 -14.83
CA ASP A 51 12.32 2.82 -14.55
C ASP A 51 10.86 3.11 -14.17
N ASP A 52 9.89 2.42 -14.78
CA ASP A 52 8.48 2.74 -14.55
C ASP A 52 8.04 2.43 -13.11
N ILE A 53 8.40 1.24 -12.59
CA ILE A 53 8.13 0.87 -11.19
C ILE A 53 8.92 1.77 -10.24
N TYR A 54 10.19 2.06 -10.57
CA TYR A 54 11.00 2.96 -9.78
C TYR A 54 10.36 4.34 -9.63
N HIS A 55 9.87 4.96 -10.70
CA HIS A 55 9.18 6.25 -10.64
C HIS A 55 7.87 6.20 -9.84
N CYS A 56 7.16 5.07 -9.90
CA CYS A 56 5.97 4.85 -9.07
C CYS A 56 6.31 4.74 -7.58
N ILE A 57 7.45 4.13 -7.23
CA ILE A 57 7.98 4.09 -5.87
C ILE A 57 8.42 5.47 -5.41
N GLU A 58 9.09 6.27 -6.25
CA GLU A 58 9.51 7.64 -5.91
C GLU A 58 8.35 8.53 -5.50
N LYS A 59 7.15 8.25 -6.01
CA LYS A 59 5.91 8.99 -5.71
C LYS A 59 5.09 8.36 -4.59
N SER A 60 5.53 7.26 -3.98
CA SER A 60 4.80 6.63 -2.88
C SER A 60 4.84 7.50 -1.61
N PRO A 61 3.81 7.43 -0.75
CA PRO A 61 3.80 8.16 0.52
C PRO A 61 5.03 7.87 1.38
N THR A 62 5.41 6.59 1.53
CA THR A 62 6.59 6.20 2.30
C THR A 62 7.86 6.82 1.72
N ARG A 63 8.04 6.78 0.40
CA ARG A 63 9.25 7.33 -0.22
C ARG A 63 9.32 8.86 -0.13
N ILE A 64 8.19 9.56 -0.26
CA ILE A 64 8.12 11.02 -0.09
C ILE A 64 8.56 11.42 1.32
N LEU A 65 8.21 10.63 2.34
CA LEU A 65 8.65 10.88 3.72
C LEU A 65 10.14 10.61 3.90
N GLU A 66 10.64 9.50 3.36
CA GLU A 66 12.06 9.15 3.41
C GLU A 66 12.95 10.16 2.67
N ALA A 67 12.50 10.66 1.52
CA ALA A 67 13.24 11.61 0.70
C ALA A 67 13.50 12.96 1.40
N LYS A 68 12.76 13.28 2.48
CA LYS A 68 13.08 14.42 3.36
C LYS A 68 14.45 14.27 4.00
N CYS A 69 14.90 13.03 4.23
CA CYS A 69 16.26 12.69 4.61
C CYS A 69 17.07 12.45 3.33
N GLN A 70 17.62 13.53 2.75
CA GLN A 70 18.25 13.57 1.42
C GLN A 70 19.39 12.54 1.19
N THR A 71 19.93 11.94 2.25
CA THR A 71 21.02 10.96 2.17
C THR A 71 20.56 9.51 2.06
N LEU A 72 19.25 9.21 2.23
CA LEU A 72 18.77 7.84 2.29
C LEU A 72 18.67 7.20 0.90
N GLN A 73 19.63 6.32 0.60
CA GLN A 73 19.70 5.52 -0.63
C GLN A 73 18.84 4.24 -0.59
N THR A 74 18.19 3.99 0.55
CA THR A 74 17.33 2.84 0.77
C THR A 74 15.87 3.28 0.95
N THR A 75 14.94 2.34 0.74
CA THR A 75 13.51 2.59 0.95
C THR A 75 12.78 1.37 1.51
N GLU A 76 11.81 1.61 2.38
CA GLU A 76 10.90 0.59 2.90
C GLU A 76 9.72 0.28 1.96
N CYS A 77 9.63 0.98 0.82
CA CYS A 77 8.60 0.71 -0.20
C CYS A 77 8.73 -0.67 -0.84
N VAL A 78 9.88 -1.34 -0.68
CA VAL A 78 10.09 -2.70 -1.16
C VAL A 78 10.44 -3.59 0.01
N GLY A 79 9.63 -4.63 0.18
CA GLY A 79 9.85 -5.68 1.16
C GLY A 79 9.99 -7.04 0.49
N MET A 80 10.79 -7.92 1.08
CA MET A 80 10.91 -9.30 0.62
C MET A 80 10.78 -10.26 1.80
N LYS A 81 10.04 -11.34 1.60
CA LYS A 81 9.95 -12.47 2.52
C LYS A 81 10.48 -13.73 1.85
N LEU A 82 11.39 -14.41 2.54
CA LEU A 82 12.02 -15.64 2.08
C LEU A 82 11.80 -16.74 3.13
N PRO A 83 11.09 -17.85 2.83
CA PRO A 83 10.92 -18.97 3.75
C PRO A 83 12.26 -19.57 4.16
N LYS A 84 12.41 -19.89 5.45
CA LYS A 84 13.64 -20.54 5.94
C LYS A 84 13.77 -21.99 5.51
N GLN A 85 12.65 -22.65 5.24
CA GLN A 85 12.59 -24.07 4.89
C GLN A 85 12.61 -24.30 3.39
N ASN A 86 12.33 -23.28 2.57
CA ASN A 86 12.31 -23.37 1.11
C ASN A 86 12.80 -22.06 0.48
N TYR A 87 14.05 -22.05 0.04
CA TYR A 87 14.67 -20.88 -0.59
C TYR A 87 14.37 -20.73 -2.09
N GLN A 88 13.58 -21.63 -2.67
CA GLN A 88 13.21 -21.56 -4.08
C GLN A 88 12.06 -20.59 -4.36
N ASP A 89 11.54 -19.94 -3.32
CA ASP A 89 10.28 -19.22 -3.34
C ASP A 89 10.40 -17.96 -2.48
N ALA A 90 9.87 -16.82 -2.95
CA ALA A 90 9.94 -15.56 -2.24
C ALA A 90 8.74 -14.67 -2.58
N MET A 91 8.28 -13.91 -1.58
CA MET A 91 7.25 -12.90 -1.78
C MET A 91 7.86 -11.51 -1.72
N ILE A 92 7.75 -10.78 -2.83
CA ILE A 92 8.13 -9.37 -2.90
C ILE A 92 6.86 -8.54 -2.76
N SER A 93 6.90 -7.52 -1.92
CA SER A 93 5.83 -6.54 -1.73
C SER A 93 6.33 -5.17 -2.17
N LEU A 94 5.53 -4.48 -2.97
CA LEU A 94 5.84 -3.16 -3.51
C LEU A 94 4.77 -2.17 -3.07
N GLU A 95 5.18 -1.07 -2.43
CA GLU A 95 4.37 0.11 -2.23
C GLU A 95 4.62 1.08 -3.39
N VAL A 96 3.60 1.29 -4.21
CA VAL A 96 3.68 2.11 -5.42
C VAL A 96 2.56 3.13 -5.46
N CYS A 97 2.83 4.32 -6.00
CA CYS A 97 1.79 5.25 -6.39
C CYS A 97 1.28 4.87 -7.79
N LEU A 98 0.01 4.47 -7.88
CA LEU A 98 -0.61 4.13 -9.14
C LEU A 98 -1.02 5.41 -9.89
N THR A 99 -0.40 5.63 -11.04
CA THR A 99 -0.86 6.64 -12.00
C THR A 99 -1.99 6.08 -12.85
N GLU A 100 -2.77 6.94 -13.50
CA GLU A 100 -3.87 6.51 -14.37
C GLU A 100 -3.43 5.49 -15.43
N ASP A 101 -2.27 5.69 -16.06
CA ASP A 101 -1.73 4.78 -17.06
C ASP A 101 -1.40 3.40 -16.47
N TRP A 102 -0.87 3.36 -15.25
CA TRP A 102 -0.61 2.12 -14.54
C TRP A 102 -1.89 1.41 -14.11
N VAL A 103 -2.91 2.15 -13.66
CA VAL A 103 -4.22 1.55 -13.35
C VAL A 103 -4.85 0.96 -14.60
N LYS A 104 -4.77 1.65 -15.76
CA LYS A 104 -5.22 1.12 -17.05
C LYS A 104 -4.44 -0.12 -17.48
N THR A 105 -3.14 -0.14 -17.24
CA THR A 105 -2.26 -1.24 -17.62
C THR A 105 -2.51 -2.49 -16.76
N LEU A 106 -2.61 -2.33 -15.44
CA LEU A 106 -2.79 -3.44 -14.50
C LEU A 106 -4.24 -3.93 -14.42
N PHE A 107 -5.21 -3.03 -14.61
CA PHE A 107 -6.64 -3.31 -14.46
C PHE A 107 -7.44 -2.81 -15.67
N PRO A 108 -7.15 -3.30 -16.89
CA PRO A 108 -7.73 -2.77 -18.12
C PRO A 108 -9.27 -2.84 -18.16
N SER A 109 -9.86 -3.81 -17.47
CA SER A 109 -11.33 -3.97 -17.41
C SER A 109 -12.01 -3.05 -16.40
N ASP A 110 -11.29 -2.57 -15.37
CA ASP A 110 -11.88 -1.93 -14.20
C ASP A 110 -11.27 -0.57 -13.83
N TRP A 111 -10.33 -0.07 -14.63
CA TRP A 111 -9.59 1.15 -14.32
C TRP A 111 -10.50 2.35 -14.03
N LYS A 112 -11.60 2.51 -14.77
CA LYS A 112 -12.59 3.57 -14.54
C LYS A 112 -13.18 3.48 -13.13
N ARG A 113 -13.49 2.28 -12.66
CA ARG A 113 -14.04 2.06 -11.32
C ARG A 113 -13.01 2.39 -10.26
N ILE A 114 -11.76 1.95 -10.44
CA ILE A 114 -10.66 2.16 -9.50
C ILE A 114 -10.35 3.66 -9.35
N LEU A 115 -10.28 4.41 -10.46
CA LEU A 115 -10.03 5.85 -10.44
C LEU A 115 -11.21 6.67 -9.93
N SER A 116 -12.44 6.12 -9.99
CA SER A 116 -13.64 6.79 -9.48
C SER A 116 -13.79 6.69 -7.96
N ILE A 117 -12.93 5.92 -7.27
CA ILE A 117 -12.94 5.84 -5.82
C ILE A 117 -12.37 7.18 -5.31
N PRO A 118 -13.16 8.01 -4.61
CA PRO A 118 -12.63 9.23 -4.03
C PRO A 118 -11.53 8.84 -3.06
N SER A 119 -10.33 9.42 -3.20
CA SER A 119 -9.28 9.33 -2.20
C SER A 119 -9.83 9.96 -0.93
N SER A 120 -10.35 9.16 -0.01
CA SER A 120 -10.79 9.61 1.30
C SER A 120 -9.55 10.00 2.11
N THR A 121 -9.04 11.19 1.83
CA THR A 121 -7.90 11.81 2.50
C THR A 121 -8.36 13.08 3.22
N ASP A 122 -9.50 13.00 3.91
CA ASP A 122 -9.96 14.03 4.84
C ASP A 122 -10.50 13.36 6.11
N ALA A 123 -9.59 12.90 6.97
CA ALA A 123 -9.84 12.67 8.40
C ALA A 123 -8.53 12.34 9.15
N LEU A 124 -7.52 13.21 9.09
CA LEU A 124 -6.62 13.36 10.23
C LEU A 124 -6.92 14.72 10.85
N GLY A 125 -7.87 14.70 11.79
CA GLY A 125 -8.26 15.86 12.57
C GLY A 125 -7.02 16.51 13.19
N GLN A 126 -6.89 17.81 12.96
CA GLN A 126 -6.11 18.69 13.79
C GLN A 126 -6.63 18.57 15.23
N LYS A 127 -5.99 17.73 16.04
CA LYS A 127 -5.99 17.93 17.48
C LYS A 127 -4.82 18.84 17.78
N SER A 128 -5.11 20.13 17.86
CA SER A 128 -4.29 21.12 18.54
C SER A 128 -3.98 20.61 19.95
N VAL A 129 -2.72 20.26 20.19
CA VAL A 129 -2.23 19.96 21.54
C VAL A 129 -2.05 21.30 22.24
N SER A 130 -2.94 21.58 23.19
CA SER A 130 -2.83 22.70 24.11
C SER A 130 -1.55 22.55 24.94
N ARG A 131 -0.62 23.50 24.84
CA ARG A 131 0.55 23.58 25.72
C ARG A 131 0.10 23.85 27.15
N VAL A 132 0.44 22.95 28.07
CA VAL A 132 0.37 23.20 29.52
C VAL A 132 1.65 23.96 29.91
N PRO A 133 1.59 25.10 30.63
CA PRO A 133 2.78 25.76 31.14
C PRO A 133 3.35 24.97 32.31
N LEU A 134 4.62 24.56 32.21
CA LEU A 134 5.41 24.14 33.37
C LEU A 134 5.82 25.41 34.12
N GLY A 135 5.24 25.60 35.31
CA GLY A 135 5.76 26.55 36.29
C GLY A 135 7.01 26.00 36.94
N TYR A 136 8.06 26.82 36.97
CA TYR A 136 9.13 26.80 37.96
C TYR A 136 9.27 28.21 38.51
#